data_AF-A0AAD6IM35-F1
#
_entry.id   AF-A0AAD6IM35-F1
#
_cell.length_a   1.000
_cell.length_b   1.000
_cell.length_c   1.000
_cell.angle_alpha   90.00
_cell.angle_beta   90.00
_cell.angle_gamma   90.00
#
_symmetry.space_group_name_H-M   'P 1'
#
loop_
_entity.id
_entity.type
_entity.pdbx_description
1 polymer ?
#
loop_
_entity_poly.entity_id
_entity_poly.type
_entity_poly.pdbx_seq_one_letter_code
_entity_poly.pdbx_strand_id
1 'polypeptide(L)'
;MTIVSPDKLPSARAVELTAPLDDIYQILNEDGAVIIKNFIPLELVDKINKEVDPYLAQHAAGPNHMSEIYKLTVGSKTKHMGNLTMASKSFRDEVLNHPSMHAISEKLFRANFGDYWLNRAAVLEVDSGEKAQGLHRDDSLYPWKAFLTKDSPELMVNFFIALTEFREENGATRLVLGSHKWEDSTMYPSPEQTIPAEMQAGDAIVYLASLFHGAGQNRSQKTRRGLSITTHPAHFTPMESHIDVPRAIIETMTPLAQKMIGWRTWSTNHGVPVWTVRDGRMEDELKLKSLESPKQIQAAVI
;
A
#
# COMPACT_ATOMS: atom_id res chain seq x y z
N MET A 1 -1.67 -27.39 -17.84
CA MET A 1 -2.00 -26.88 -16.49
C MET A 1 -2.03 -28.05 -15.54
N THR A 2 -1.03 -28.16 -14.67
CA THR A 2 -1.07 -29.10 -13.54
C THR A 2 -2.03 -28.49 -12.53
N ILE A 3 -3.20 -29.10 -12.35
CA ILE A 3 -4.15 -28.72 -11.30
C ILE A 3 -3.43 -28.96 -9.97
N VAL A 4 -2.97 -27.87 -9.33
CA VAL A 4 -2.41 -27.95 -7.99
C VAL A 4 -3.57 -28.31 -7.07
N SER A 5 -3.48 -29.47 -6.43
CA SER A 5 -4.48 -29.94 -5.47
C SER A 5 -4.62 -28.90 -4.33
N PRO A 6 -5.85 -28.57 -3.87
CA PRO A 6 -6.10 -27.56 -2.84
C PRO A 6 -5.32 -27.76 -1.53
N ASP A 7 -4.89 -29.00 -1.22
CA ASP A 7 -4.25 -29.36 0.05
C ASP A 7 -2.74 -29.02 0.13
N LYS A 8 -2.17 -28.26 -0.82
CA LYS A 8 -0.73 -27.94 -0.83
C LYS A 8 -0.37 -26.54 -1.34
N LEU A 9 -1.24 -25.55 -1.19
CA LEU A 9 -0.80 -24.17 -1.46
C LEU A 9 0.21 -23.73 -0.39
N PRO A 10 1.37 -23.16 -0.76
CA PRO A 10 2.33 -22.64 0.20
C PRO A 10 1.74 -21.43 0.93
N SER A 11 2.06 -21.26 2.21
CA SER A 11 1.77 -20.02 2.94
C SER A 11 2.64 -18.86 2.42
N ALA A 12 2.18 -17.62 2.59
CA ALA A 12 3.01 -16.45 2.31
C ALA A 12 4.25 -16.49 3.21
N ARG A 13 5.43 -16.31 2.60
CA ARG A 13 6.68 -16.24 3.37
C ARG A 13 6.66 -15.03 4.29
N ALA A 14 7.16 -15.22 5.50
CA ALA A 14 7.26 -14.19 6.52
C ALA A 14 8.70 -13.97 6.94
N VAL A 15 9.08 -12.71 7.14
CA VAL A 15 10.40 -12.29 7.60
C VAL A 15 10.26 -11.31 8.76
N GLU A 16 11.30 -11.20 9.59
CA GLU A 16 11.37 -10.15 10.60
C GLU A 16 11.69 -8.80 9.96
N LEU A 17 11.33 -7.67 10.60
CA LEU A 17 11.61 -6.32 10.10
C LEU A 17 13.11 -6.08 9.82
N THR A 18 14.01 -6.82 10.48
CA THR A 18 15.46 -6.70 10.33
C THR A 18 16.04 -7.58 9.20
N ALA A 19 15.20 -8.28 8.44
CA ALA A 19 15.67 -9.16 7.35
C ALA A 19 16.30 -8.34 6.22
N PRO A 20 17.42 -8.78 5.62
CA PRO A 20 18.10 -8.07 4.53
C PRO A 20 17.18 -7.68 3.37
N LEU A 21 17.43 -6.53 2.76
CA LEU A 21 16.57 -5.97 1.70
C LEU A 21 16.56 -6.88 0.47
N ASP A 22 17.69 -7.52 0.19
CA ASP A 22 17.84 -8.46 -0.91
C ASP A 22 16.98 -9.72 -0.70
N ASP A 23 16.84 -10.20 0.54
CA ASP A 23 15.99 -11.35 0.86
C ASP A 23 14.51 -10.99 0.66
N ILE A 24 14.09 -9.80 1.14
CA ILE A 24 12.73 -9.28 0.92
C ILE A 24 12.45 -9.14 -0.58
N TYR A 25 13.37 -8.57 -1.33
CA TYR A 25 13.22 -8.39 -2.77
C TYR A 25 13.20 -9.72 -3.52
N GLN A 26 13.99 -10.70 -3.09
CA GLN A 26 13.96 -12.04 -3.67
C GLN A 26 12.59 -12.69 -3.45
N ILE A 27 12.03 -12.60 -2.25
CA ILE A 27 10.68 -13.13 -1.96
C ILE A 27 9.62 -12.42 -2.81
N LEU A 28 9.67 -11.08 -2.90
CA LEU A 28 8.75 -10.31 -3.76
C LEU A 28 8.89 -10.72 -5.23
N ASN A 29 10.11 -10.89 -5.73
CA ASN A 29 10.33 -11.32 -7.10
C ASN A 29 9.79 -12.75 -7.32
N GLU A 30 9.97 -13.67 -6.38
CA GLU A 30 9.54 -15.06 -6.49
C GLU A 30 8.02 -15.22 -6.36
N ASP A 31 7.43 -14.65 -5.32
CA ASP A 31 6.04 -14.90 -4.88
C ASP A 31 5.10 -13.73 -5.15
N GLY A 32 5.63 -12.52 -5.34
CA GLY A 32 4.87 -11.28 -5.51
C GLY A 32 4.32 -10.71 -4.20
N ALA A 33 4.56 -11.39 -3.07
CA ALA A 33 4.19 -10.92 -1.75
C ALA A 33 5.11 -11.47 -0.64
N VAL A 34 5.25 -10.71 0.44
CA VAL A 34 5.99 -11.09 1.66
C VAL A 34 5.33 -10.48 2.89
N ILE A 35 5.23 -11.25 3.98
CA ILE A 35 4.83 -10.72 5.28
C ILE A 35 6.08 -10.21 6.00
N ILE A 36 6.08 -8.96 6.45
CA ILE A 36 7.10 -8.39 7.32
C ILE A 36 6.50 -8.24 8.71
N LYS A 37 7.02 -8.98 9.68
CA LYS A 37 6.54 -8.95 11.05
C LYS A 37 6.99 -7.70 11.79
N ASN A 38 6.16 -7.24 12.71
CA ASN A 38 6.42 -6.07 13.55
C ASN A 38 6.80 -4.83 12.70
N PHE A 39 6.16 -4.67 11.55
CA PHE A 39 6.45 -3.57 10.61
C PHE A 39 6.26 -2.21 11.29
N ILE A 40 5.23 -2.07 12.11
CA ILE A 40 5.09 -0.94 13.04
C ILE A 40 4.82 -1.43 14.46
N PRO A 41 5.25 -0.70 15.50
CA PRO A 41 4.96 -1.07 16.88
C PRO A 41 3.47 -0.98 17.18
N LEU A 42 2.99 -1.83 18.10
CA LEU A 42 1.58 -1.84 18.52
C LEU A 42 1.10 -0.47 19.07
N GLU A 43 1.99 0.28 19.69
CA GLU A 43 1.70 1.64 20.16
C GLU A 43 1.31 2.57 19.00
N LEU A 44 1.96 2.43 17.84
CA LEU A 44 1.63 3.20 16.63
C LEU A 44 0.31 2.71 16.01
N VAL A 45 0.04 1.40 16.03
CA VAL A 45 -1.26 0.84 15.64
C VAL A 45 -2.39 1.46 16.47
N ASP A 46 -2.23 1.50 17.80
CA ASP A 46 -3.22 2.06 18.71
C ASP A 46 -3.46 3.56 18.49
N LYS A 47 -2.39 4.34 18.26
CA LYS A 47 -2.51 5.77 17.93
C LYS A 47 -3.27 5.97 16.63
N ILE A 48 -2.91 5.26 15.56
CA ILE A 48 -3.56 5.38 14.25
C ILE A 48 -5.04 5.02 14.38
N ASN A 49 -5.38 3.90 15.04
CA ASN A 49 -6.77 3.51 15.27
C ASN A 49 -7.58 4.63 15.97
N LYS A 50 -7.05 5.19 17.06
CA LYS A 50 -7.71 6.29 17.79
C LYS A 50 -7.87 7.56 16.95
N GLU A 51 -6.88 7.90 16.13
CA GLU A 51 -6.90 9.08 15.26
C GLU A 51 -7.95 8.93 14.14
N VAL A 52 -8.11 7.72 13.57
CA VAL A 52 -9.04 7.49 12.45
C VAL A 52 -10.47 7.13 12.90
N ASP A 53 -10.68 6.64 14.12
CA ASP A 53 -12.00 6.21 14.62
C ASP A 53 -13.12 7.26 14.44
N PRO A 54 -12.92 8.56 14.78
CA PRO A 54 -13.95 9.59 14.58
C PRO A 54 -14.36 9.77 13.12
N TYR A 55 -13.41 9.59 12.20
CA TYR A 55 -13.64 9.69 10.76
C TYR A 55 -14.30 8.40 10.22
N LEU A 56 -13.91 7.23 10.73
CA LEU A 56 -14.52 5.93 10.35
C LEU A 56 -15.98 5.84 10.76
N ALA A 57 -16.33 6.42 11.91
CA ALA A 57 -17.70 6.46 12.40
C ALA A 57 -18.64 7.25 11.48
N GLN A 58 -18.10 8.22 10.74
CA GLN A 58 -18.85 9.07 9.80
C GLN A 58 -18.76 8.58 8.34
N HIS A 59 -17.85 7.66 8.05
CA HIS A 59 -17.62 7.16 6.70
C HIS A 59 -18.65 6.08 6.33
N ALA A 60 -19.35 6.28 5.22
CA ALA A 60 -20.30 5.30 4.70
C ALA A 60 -19.57 4.03 4.22
N ALA A 61 -20.17 2.87 4.47
CA ALA A 61 -19.74 1.61 3.88
C ALA A 61 -20.31 1.47 2.46
N GLY A 62 -19.64 0.67 1.64
CA GLY A 62 -20.06 0.37 0.27
C GLY A 62 -19.31 1.15 -0.81
N PRO A 63 -19.60 0.83 -2.08
CA PRO A 63 -18.97 1.49 -3.20
C PRO A 63 -19.44 2.95 -3.30
N ASN A 64 -18.54 3.88 -2.99
CA ASN A 64 -18.76 5.33 -3.13
C ASN A 64 -18.66 5.83 -4.58
N HIS A 65 -18.38 4.94 -5.53
CA HIS A 65 -18.36 5.22 -6.97
C HIS A 65 -19.19 4.20 -7.76
N MET A 66 -19.72 4.64 -8.89
CA MET A 66 -20.67 3.86 -9.68
C MET A 66 -20.04 2.91 -10.70
N SER A 67 -18.71 2.94 -10.89
CA SER A 67 -18.03 2.08 -11.86
C SER A 67 -18.15 0.60 -11.47
N GLU A 68 -18.27 -0.26 -12.47
CA GLU A 68 -18.49 -1.70 -12.26
C GLU A 68 -17.32 -2.35 -11.53
N ILE A 69 -16.09 -2.00 -11.89
CA ILE A 69 -14.88 -2.48 -11.22
C ILE A 69 -14.91 -2.12 -9.72
N TYR A 70 -15.30 -0.89 -9.38
CA TYR A 70 -15.34 -0.44 -7.98
C TYR A 70 -16.42 -1.18 -7.17
N LYS A 71 -17.55 -1.53 -7.79
CA LYS A 71 -18.60 -2.35 -7.15
C LYS A 71 -18.17 -3.81 -6.92
N LEU A 72 -17.25 -4.33 -7.74
CA LEU A 72 -16.71 -5.68 -7.58
C LEU A 72 -15.63 -5.77 -6.49
N THR A 73 -14.90 -4.66 -6.27
CA THR A 73 -13.79 -4.61 -5.31
C THR A 73 -14.13 -3.91 -4.01
N VAL A 74 -15.30 -3.28 -3.87
CA VAL A 74 -15.76 -2.65 -2.61
C VAL A 74 -17.12 -3.23 -2.20
N GLY A 75 -17.11 -4.03 -1.13
CA GLY A 75 -18.31 -4.65 -0.59
C GLY A 75 -19.19 -3.64 0.17
N SER A 76 -20.50 -3.94 0.29
CA SER A 76 -21.50 -3.04 0.87
C SER A 76 -21.35 -2.78 2.38
N LYS A 77 -20.56 -3.59 3.06
CA LYS A 77 -20.18 -3.50 4.48
C LYS A 77 -18.68 -3.22 4.66
N THR A 78 -18.02 -2.73 3.62
CA THR A 78 -16.61 -2.34 3.66
C THR A 78 -16.50 -0.82 3.62
N LYS A 79 -15.70 -0.23 4.50
CA LYS A 79 -15.32 1.19 4.43
C LYS A 79 -13.92 1.33 3.85
N HIS A 80 -13.76 2.26 2.92
CA HIS A 80 -12.48 2.60 2.28
C HIS A 80 -12.13 4.07 2.58
N MET A 81 -11.74 4.36 3.82
CA MET A 81 -11.48 5.75 4.21
C MET A 81 -10.08 6.19 3.78
N GLY A 82 -9.99 7.16 2.86
CA GLY A 82 -8.75 7.87 2.54
C GLY A 82 -8.52 9.08 3.47
N ASN A 83 -7.81 10.09 2.97
CA ASN A 83 -7.49 11.33 3.66
C ASN A 83 -6.71 11.15 4.98
N LEU A 84 -5.82 10.14 5.00
CA LEU A 84 -5.00 9.82 6.18
C LEU A 84 -4.06 10.96 6.55
N THR A 85 -3.59 11.71 5.54
CA THR A 85 -2.73 12.87 5.75
C THR A 85 -3.41 13.95 6.59
N MET A 86 -4.72 14.17 6.46
CA MET A 86 -5.45 15.06 7.38
C MET A 86 -5.80 14.38 8.70
N ALA A 87 -6.30 13.15 8.63
CA ALA A 87 -6.90 12.46 9.77
C ALA A 87 -5.89 12.02 10.84
N SER A 88 -4.65 11.69 10.44
CA SER A 88 -3.68 11.04 11.32
C SER A 88 -2.33 11.76 11.32
N LYS A 89 -1.96 12.33 12.47
CA LYS A 89 -0.61 12.88 12.69
C LYS A 89 0.42 11.77 12.73
N SER A 90 0.07 10.64 13.33
CA SER A 90 0.92 9.45 13.41
C SER A 90 1.25 8.90 12.01
N PHE A 91 0.30 8.93 11.07
CA PHE A 91 0.54 8.61 9.67
C PHE A 91 1.56 9.56 9.02
N ARG A 92 1.37 10.88 9.18
CA ARG A 92 2.26 11.89 8.58
C ARG A 92 3.70 11.79 9.09
N ASP A 93 3.86 11.56 10.39
CA ASP A 93 5.14 11.71 11.06
C ASP A 93 5.91 10.39 11.12
N GLU A 94 5.22 9.26 11.33
CA GLU A 94 5.86 7.96 11.54
C GLU A 94 5.74 7.08 10.28
N VAL A 95 4.53 6.91 9.73
CA VAL A 95 4.29 5.97 8.60
C VAL A 95 4.91 6.49 7.28
N LEU A 96 4.70 7.76 6.93
CA LEU A 96 5.26 8.36 5.72
C LEU A 96 6.79 8.52 5.75
N ASN A 97 7.43 8.21 6.88
CA ASN A 97 8.89 8.21 7.04
C ASN A 97 9.44 6.80 7.29
N HIS A 98 8.63 5.74 7.09
CA HIS A 98 9.00 4.38 7.47
C HIS A 98 10.22 3.86 6.66
N PRO A 99 11.38 3.56 7.28
CA PRO A 99 12.61 3.26 6.55
C PRO A 99 12.50 2.08 5.59
N SER A 100 11.90 0.96 6.02
CA SER A 100 11.74 -0.23 5.17
C SER A 100 10.78 0.00 4.01
N MET A 101 9.80 0.90 4.18
CA MET A 101 8.89 1.28 3.09
C MET A 101 9.70 1.98 1.99
N HIS A 102 10.52 2.95 2.39
CA HIS A 102 11.38 3.67 1.47
C HIS A 102 12.46 2.80 0.83
N ALA A 103 13.09 1.90 1.59
CA ALA A 103 14.10 0.99 1.05
C ALA A 103 13.52 0.05 -0.03
N ILE A 104 12.34 -0.51 0.22
CA ILE A 104 11.65 -1.38 -0.75
C ILE A 104 11.22 -0.58 -1.99
N SER A 105 10.58 0.57 -1.82
CA SER A 105 10.15 1.41 -2.94
C SER A 105 11.33 1.95 -3.76
N GLU A 106 12.44 2.34 -3.12
CA GLU A 106 13.67 2.77 -3.81
C GLU A 106 14.23 1.63 -4.66
N LYS A 107 14.32 0.41 -4.11
CA LYS A 107 14.83 -0.75 -4.84
C LYS A 107 13.95 -1.14 -6.03
N LEU A 108 12.63 -1.00 -5.91
CA LEU A 108 11.68 -1.29 -6.99
C LEU A 108 11.70 -0.24 -8.11
N PHE A 109 11.77 1.05 -7.76
CA PHE A 109 11.44 2.12 -8.72
C PHE A 109 12.64 2.94 -9.20
N ARG A 110 13.67 3.12 -8.37
CA ARG A 110 14.70 4.16 -8.60
C ARG A 110 15.43 4.01 -9.93
N ALA A 111 15.88 2.79 -10.23
CA ALA A 111 16.67 2.52 -11.43
C ALA A 111 15.89 2.78 -12.73
N ASN A 112 14.61 2.38 -12.75
CA ASN A 112 13.79 2.41 -13.96
C ASN A 112 13.08 3.77 -14.15
N PHE A 113 12.69 4.43 -13.06
CA PHE A 113 11.80 5.58 -13.13
C PHE A 113 12.35 6.84 -12.45
N GLY A 114 13.21 6.68 -11.45
CA GLY A 114 13.63 7.76 -10.56
C GLY A 114 12.80 7.76 -9.28
N ASP A 115 12.37 8.92 -8.83
CA ASP A 115 11.63 9.04 -7.59
C ASP A 115 10.24 8.37 -7.64
N TYR A 116 9.74 8.05 -6.45
CA TYR A 116 8.40 7.51 -6.19
C TYR A 116 7.68 8.39 -5.18
N TRP A 117 6.35 8.23 -5.10
CA TRP A 117 5.51 8.91 -4.12
C TRP A 117 4.28 8.06 -3.76
N LEU A 118 3.39 8.59 -2.92
CA LEU A 118 2.16 7.92 -2.51
C LEU A 118 1.13 7.98 -3.64
N ASN A 119 0.62 6.81 -4.05
CA ASN A 119 -0.56 6.75 -4.91
C ASN A 119 -1.84 7.02 -4.10
N ARG A 120 -2.01 6.28 -2.99
CA ARG A 120 -3.09 6.46 -2.02
C ARG A 120 -2.76 5.73 -0.72
N ALA A 121 -3.22 6.27 0.40
CA ALA A 121 -3.35 5.55 1.66
C ALA A 121 -4.82 5.44 2.06
N ALA A 122 -5.21 4.31 2.65
CA ALA A 122 -6.57 4.14 3.14
C ALA A 122 -6.67 3.15 4.29
N VAL A 123 -7.56 3.45 5.24
CA VAL A 123 -8.02 2.46 6.20
C VAL A 123 -9.15 1.67 5.54
N LEU A 124 -8.93 0.36 5.43
CA LEU A 124 -9.88 -0.60 4.91
C LEU A 124 -10.49 -1.36 6.09
N GLU A 125 -11.77 -1.11 6.33
CA GLU A 125 -12.53 -1.69 7.44
C GLU A 125 -13.59 -2.65 6.89
N VAL A 126 -13.41 -3.95 7.15
CA VAL A 126 -14.29 -5.04 6.70
C VAL A 126 -15.15 -5.49 7.86
N ASP A 127 -16.44 -5.18 7.81
CA ASP A 127 -17.37 -5.48 8.90
C ASP A 127 -17.89 -6.94 8.88
N SER A 128 -18.53 -7.35 9.97
CA SER A 128 -19.07 -8.70 10.12
C SER A 128 -20.07 -9.07 9.01
N GLY A 129 -19.86 -10.24 8.42
CA GLY A 129 -20.70 -10.79 7.36
C GLY A 129 -20.44 -10.17 5.98
N GLU A 130 -19.40 -9.36 5.81
CA GLU A 130 -18.98 -8.89 4.49
C GLU A 130 -18.49 -10.04 3.60
N LYS A 131 -18.84 -9.99 2.32
CA LYS A 131 -18.44 -10.97 1.30
C LYS A 131 -16.99 -10.77 0.87
N ALA A 132 -16.37 -11.83 0.36
CA ALA A 132 -15.06 -11.70 -0.28
C ALA A 132 -15.13 -10.76 -1.49
N GLN A 133 -14.07 -9.96 -1.68
CA GLN A 133 -13.91 -9.13 -2.87
C GLN A 133 -13.69 -10.00 -4.11
N GLY A 134 -14.03 -9.48 -5.29
CA GLY A 134 -13.51 -10.03 -6.54
C GLY A 134 -11.98 -9.93 -6.58
N LEU A 135 -11.31 -10.98 -7.07
CA LEU A 135 -9.86 -10.98 -7.17
C LEU A 135 -9.40 -9.95 -8.22
N HIS A 136 -8.40 -9.16 -7.88
CA HIS A 136 -7.94 -8.09 -8.76
C HIS A 136 -6.45 -7.86 -8.61
N ARG A 137 -5.92 -7.09 -9.54
CA ARG A 137 -4.57 -6.54 -9.50
C ARG A 137 -4.72 -5.03 -9.44
N ASP A 138 -4.03 -4.38 -8.50
CA ASP A 138 -4.11 -2.92 -8.30
C ASP A 138 -3.54 -2.15 -9.50
N ASP A 139 -2.59 -2.75 -10.24
CA ASP A 139 -2.01 -2.18 -11.46
C ASP A 139 -3.02 -2.02 -12.60
N SER A 140 -4.19 -2.66 -12.51
CA SER A 140 -5.31 -2.52 -13.46
C SER A 140 -5.90 -1.11 -13.43
N LEU A 141 -5.58 -0.32 -12.41
CA LEU A 141 -5.84 1.11 -12.36
C LEU A 141 -5.16 1.86 -13.52
N TYR A 142 -3.99 1.40 -13.97
CA TYR A 142 -3.22 2.05 -15.02
C TYR A 142 -3.52 1.40 -16.37
N PRO A 143 -4.13 2.13 -17.33
CA PRO A 143 -4.37 1.60 -18.68
C PRO A 143 -3.10 1.12 -19.38
N TRP A 144 -1.95 1.68 -18.98
CA TRP A 144 -0.62 1.29 -19.43
C TRP A 144 -0.31 -0.19 -19.25
N LYS A 145 -0.98 -0.87 -18.30
CA LYS A 145 -0.89 -2.32 -18.10
C LYS A 145 -1.07 -3.12 -19.39
N ALA A 146 -1.92 -2.66 -20.30
CA ALA A 146 -2.16 -3.33 -21.59
C ALA A 146 -0.91 -3.37 -22.51
N PHE A 147 0.12 -2.59 -22.20
CA PHE A 147 1.38 -2.51 -22.95
C PHE A 147 2.57 -3.11 -22.20
N LEU A 148 2.36 -3.61 -20.98
CA LEU A 148 3.42 -4.22 -20.17
C LEU A 148 3.60 -5.69 -20.54
N THR A 149 4.84 -6.15 -20.47
CA THR A 149 5.23 -7.56 -20.52
C THR A 149 5.59 -8.06 -19.13
N LYS A 150 5.77 -9.36 -18.96
CA LYS A 150 6.23 -9.94 -17.67
C LYS A 150 7.60 -9.41 -17.19
N ASP A 151 8.41 -8.88 -18.12
CA ASP A 151 9.74 -8.35 -17.83
C ASP A 151 9.69 -6.83 -17.59
N SER A 152 8.50 -6.23 -17.68
CA SER A 152 8.32 -4.81 -17.38
C SER A 152 8.49 -4.56 -15.88
N PRO A 153 9.06 -3.41 -15.49
CA PRO A 153 9.18 -3.07 -14.08
C PRO A 153 7.82 -2.94 -13.40
N GLU A 154 7.80 -3.25 -12.11
CA GLU A 154 6.62 -3.03 -11.27
C GLU A 154 6.24 -1.55 -11.19
N LEU A 155 4.94 -1.28 -11.31
CA LEU A 155 4.42 0.09 -11.33
C LEU A 155 3.84 0.52 -9.99
N MET A 156 3.63 -0.39 -9.05
CA MET A 156 3.09 -0.07 -7.73
C MET A 156 3.37 -1.21 -6.76
N VAL A 157 3.56 -0.86 -5.49
CA VAL A 157 3.63 -1.81 -4.37
C VAL A 157 2.71 -1.33 -3.25
N ASN A 158 2.01 -2.26 -2.60
CA ASN A 158 1.15 -1.98 -1.46
C ASN A 158 1.81 -2.50 -0.18
N PHE A 159 1.95 -1.63 0.81
CA PHE A 159 2.30 -1.97 2.18
C PHE A 159 0.99 -2.01 2.98
N PHE A 160 0.43 -3.20 3.15
CA PHE A 160 -0.85 -3.36 3.82
C PHE A 160 -0.65 -3.80 5.27
N ILE A 161 -0.69 -2.83 6.17
CA ILE A 161 -0.44 -3.01 7.60
C ILE A 161 -1.72 -3.49 8.29
N ALA A 162 -1.62 -4.53 9.10
CA ALA A 162 -2.70 -4.99 9.95
C ALA A 162 -2.90 -4.02 11.14
N LEU A 163 -4.05 -3.35 11.22
CA LEU A 163 -4.43 -2.52 12.37
C LEU A 163 -5.25 -3.29 13.42
N THR A 164 -5.75 -4.46 13.03
CA THR A 164 -6.26 -5.53 13.87
C THR A 164 -5.66 -6.84 13.39
N GLU A 165 -5.74 -7.91 14.17
CA GLU A 165 -5.34 -9.24 13.71
C GLU A 165 -6.08 -9.68 12.42
N PHE A 166 -5.37 -10.31 11.50
CA PHE A 166 -5.90 -10.90 10.27
C PHE A 166 -5.87 -12.44 10.40
N ARG A 167 -7.03 -13.07 10.21
CA ARG A 167 -7.22 -14.52 10.16
C ARG A 167 -8.08 -14.88 8.96
N GLU A 168 -7.98 -16.13 8.51
CA GLU A 168 -8.90 -16.68 7.48
C GLU A 168 -10.38 -16.45 7.83
N GLU A 169 -10.74 -16.53 9.12
CA GLU A 169 -12.12 -16.36 9.60
C GLU A 169 -12.64 -14.92 9.47
N ASN A 170 -11.81 -13.92 9.78
CA ASN A 170 -12.21 -12.51 9.80
C ASN A 170 -11.92 -11.79 8.47
N GLY A 171 -11.64 -12.56 7.42
CA GLY A 171 -11.45 -12.06 6.08
C GLY A 171 -10.06 -11.48 5.85
N ALA A 172 -8.99 -12.13 6.33
CA ALA A 172 -7.62 -11.82 5.90
C ALA A 172 -7.53 -11.64 4.37
N THR A 173 -6.64 -10.74 3.92
CA THR A 173 -6.38 -10.54 2.50
C THR A 173 -5.97 -11.86 1.87
N ARG A 174 -6.62 -12.23 0.77
CA ARG A 174 -6.32 -13.43 0.02
C ARG A 174 -5.38 -13.10 -1.13
N LEU A 175 -4.39 -13.94 -1.36
CA LEU A 175 -3.32 -13.75 -2.35
C LEU A 175 -3.23 -14.96 -3.27
N VAL A 176 -2.89 -14.75 -4.54
CA VAL A 176 -2.50 -15.83 -5.46
C VAL A 176 -1.00 -15.72 -5.71
N LEU A 177 -0.18 -16.39 -4.90
CA LEU A 177 1.29 -16.27 -4.99
C LEU A 177 1.80 -16.64 -6.39
N GLY A 178 2.78 -15.88 -6.87
CA GLY A 178 3.38 -16.05 -8.20
C GLY A 178 2.52 -15.53 -9.35
N SER A 179 1.27 -15.10 -9.08
CA SER A 179 0.36 -14.64 -10.14
C SER A 179 0.79 -13.32 -10.78
N HIS A 180 1.69 -12.55 -10.17
CA HIS A 180 2.29 -11.36 -10.79
C HIS A 180 3.05 -11.67 -12.09
N LYS A 181 3.51 -12.91 -12.25
CA LYS A 181 4.23 -13.39 -13.44
C LYS A 181 3.33 -13.94 -14.54
N TRP A 182 2.02 -14.02 -14.35
CA TRP A 182 1.13 -14.59 -15.36
C TRP A 182 1.03 -13.65 -16.57
N GLU A 183 1.39 -14.17 -17.75
CA GLU A 183 1.40 -13.45 -19.02
C GLU A 183 0.00 -13.28 -19.63
N ASP A 184 -0.88 -14.26 -19.41
CA ASP A 184 -2.21 -14.28 -20.02
C ASP A 184 -3.19 -13.43 -19.21
N SER A 185 -3.52 -12.25 -19.74
CA SER A 185 -4.53 -11.34 -19.17
C SER A 185 -5.94 -11.94 -19.08
N THR A 186 -6.22 -13.05 -19.77
CA THR A 186 -7.49 -13.79 -19.68
C THR A 186 -7.49 -14.82 -18.55
N MET A 187 -6.33 -15.13 -17.98
CA MET A 187 -6.21 -16.05 -16.84
C MET A 187 -6.67 -15.34 -15.57
N TYR A 188 -7.87 -15.69 -15.12
CA TYR A 188 -8.43 -15.21 -13.87
C TYR A 188 -8.36 -16.34 -12.82
N PRO A 189 -7.80 -16.08 -11.63
CA PRO A 189 -7.65 -17.11 -10.61
C PRO A 189 -9.01 -17.55 -10.04
N SER A 190 -9.11 -18.82 -9.65
CA SER A 190 -10.23 -19.30 -8.86
C SER A 190 -9.98 -19.04 -7.36
N PRO A 191 -11.04 -18.90 -6.52
CA PRO A 191 -10.88 -18.72 -5.08
C PRO A 191 -10.05 -19.83 -4.40
N GLU A 192 -10.07 -21.05 -4.93
CA GLU A 192 -9.33 -22.19 -4.39
C GLU A 192 -7.82 -22.07 -4.59
N GLN A 193 -7.35 -21.18 -5.48
CA GLN A 193 -5.93 -20.91 -5.71
C GLN A 193 -5.36 -19.86 -4.74
N THR A 194 -6.19 -19.32 -3.86
CA THR A 194 -5.81 -18.21 -3.00
C THR A 194 -5.46 -18.68 -1.59
N ILE A 195 -4.51 -18.00 -0.94
CA ILE A 195 -4.13 -18.21 0.46
C ILE A 195 -4.45 -16.96 1.30
N PRO A 196 -4.80 -17.09 2.59
CA PRO A 196 -4.93 -15.95 3.48
C PRO A 196 -3.56 -15.44 3.94
N ALA A 197 -3.40 -14.12 3.96
CA ALA A 197 -2.30 -13.44 4.65
C ALA A 197 -2.67 -13.25 6.14
N GLU A 198 -2.49 -14.30 6.94
CA GLU A 198 -2.72 -14.24 8.38
C GLU A 198 -1.58 -13.51 9.09
N MET A 199 -1.92 -12.52 9.92
CA MET A 199 -0.97 -11.55 10.46
C MET A 199 -1.45 -11.02 11.82
N GLN A 200 -0.53 -10.67 12.70
CA GLN A 200 -0.84 -9.93 13.92
C GLN A 200 -0.97 -8.44 13.64
N ALA A 201 -1.60 -7.69 14.54
CA ALA A 201 -1.59 -6.23 14.46
C ALA A 201 -0.13 -5.72 14.46
N GLY A 202 0.18 -4.76 13.60
CA GLY A 202 1.53 -4.21 13.41
C GLY A 202 2.37 -4.92 12.35
N ASP A 203 2.03 -6.14 11.96
CA ASP A 203 2.63 -6.79 10.79
C ASP A 203 2.13 -6.13 9.49
N ALA A 204 2.89 -6.28 8.41
CA ALA A 204 2.49 -5.83 7.08
C ALA A 204 2.65 -6.93 6.04
N ILE A 205 1.63 -7.12 5.20
CA ILE A 205 1.80 -7.83 3.93
C ILE A 205 2.22 -6.80 2.88
N VAL A 206 3.40 -6.99 2.30
CA VAL A 206 3.88 -6.21 1.17
C VAL A 206 3.65 -7.02 -0.09
N TYR A 207 2.90 -6.48 -1.05
CA TYR A 207 2.62 -7.17 -2.30
C TYR A 207 2.71 -6.25 -3.51
N LEU A 208 3.13 -6.82 -4.64
CA LEU A 208 3.22 -6.14 -5.91
C LEU A 208 1.82 -5.91 -6.47
N ALA A 209 1.57 -4.75 -7.08
CA ALA A 209 0.26 -4.40 -7.61
C ALA A 209 -0.19 -5.31 -8.78
N SER A 210 0.76 -6.00 -9.40
CA SER A 210 0.57 -7.03 -10.42
C SER A 210 0.10 -8.38 -9.85
N LEU A 211 0.10 -8.59 -8.53
CA LEU A 211 -0.37 -9.82 -7.89
C LEU A 211 -1.90 -9.83 -7.77
N PHE A 212 -2.53 -10.95 -8.12
CA PHE A 212 -3.95 -11.13 -7.84
C PHE A 212 -4.19 -11.29 -6.33
N HIS A 213 -5.10 -10.46 -5.82
CA HIS A 213 -5.48 -10.46 -4.43
C HIS A 213 -6.92 -9.95 -4.23
N GLY A 214 -7.41 -10.03 -3.00
CA GLY A 214 -8.68 -9.43 -2.60
C GLY A 214 -8.99 -9.72 -1.13
N ALA A 215 -9.77 -8.88 -0.47
CA ALA A 215 -10.22 -9.12 0.89
C ALA A 215 -11.02 -10.44 0.97
N GLY A 216 -10.69 -11.29 1.95
CA GLY A 216 -11.47 -12.47 2.26
C GLY A 216 -12.83 -12.12 2.86
N GLN A 217 -13.72 -13.12 2.91
CA GLN A 217 -15.01 -13.00 3.57
C GLN A 217 -14.81 -12.87 5.09
N ASN A 218 -15.44 -11.88 5.72
CA ASN A 218 -15.46 -11.79 7.17
C ASN A 218 -16.64 -12.58 7.74
N ARG A 219 -16.35 -13.78 8.24
CA ARG A 219 -17.32 -14.68 8.89
C ARG A 219 -17.38 -14.50 10.41
N SER A 220 -16.50 -13.66 10.96
CA SER A 220 -16.42 -13.40 12.40
C SER A 220 -17.47 -12.39 12.87
N GLN A 221 -17.55 -12.18 14.18
CA GLN A 221 -18.41 -11.16 14.82
C GLN A 221 -17.68 -9.83 15.07
N LYS A 222 -16.47 -9.67 14.55
CA LYS A 222 -15.65 -8.47 14.74
C LYS A 222 -15.25 -7.87 13.41
N THR A 223 -15.04 -6.57 13.42
CA THR A 223 -14.52 -5.84 12.27
C THR A 223 -13.02 -6.09 12.11
N ARG A 224 -12.57 -6.27 10.87
CA ARG A 224 -11.16 -6.41 10.50
C ARG A 224 -10.68 -5.13 9.84
N ARG A 225 -9.59 -4.55 10.33
CA ARG A 225 -9.09 -3.25 9.89
C ARG A 225 -7.63 -3.33 9.46
N GLY A 226 -7.32 -2.80 8.28
CA GLY A 226 -5.93 -2.61 7.84
C GLY A 226 -5.70 -1.23 7.25
N LEU A 227 -4.44 -0.81 7.22
CA LEU A 227 -3.97 0.42 6.58
C LEU A 227 -3.22 0.06 5.30
N SER A 228 -3.86 0.29 4.17
CA SER A 228 -3.25 0.15 2.85
C SER A 228 -2.45 1.39 2.50
N ILE A 229 -1.21 1.22 2.05
CA ILE A 229 -0.33 2.32 1.63
C ILE A 229 0.30 1.91 0.30
N THR A 230 -0.16 2.54 -0.78
CA THR A 230 0.36 2.24 -2.13
C THR A 230 1.38 3.28 -2.55
N THR A 231 2.58 2.83 -2.94
CA THR A 231 3.60 3.69 -3.55
C THR A 231 3.82 3.29 -4.99
N HIS A 232 4.16 4.27 -5.83
CA HIS A 232 4.35 4.09 -7.27
C HIS A 232 5.35 5.12 -7.81
N PRO A 233 5.92 4.91 -9.02
CA PRO A 233 6.78 5.89 -9.67
C PRO A 233 6.09 7.26 -9.80
N ALA A 234 6.85 8.33 -9.55
CA ALA A 234 6.29 9.68 -9.47
C ALA A 234 5.74 10.23 -10.81
N HIS A 235 6.02 9.53 -11.91
CA HIS A 235 5.46 9.81 -13.24
C HIS A 235 3.96 9.57 -13.33
N PHE A 236 3.40 8.74 -12.46
CA PHE A 236 1.98 8.43 -12.45
C PHE A 236 1.24 9.34 -11.49
N THR A 237 0.11 9.88 -11.93
CA THR A 237 -0.78 10.69 -11.08
C THR A 237 -1.33 9.83 -9.93
N PRO A 238 -1.22 10.28 -8.67
CA PRO A 238 -1.83 9.61 -7.52
C PRO A 238 -3.35 9.53 -7.63
N MET A 239 -3.95 8.48 -7.07
CA MET A 239 -5.41 8.41 -6.88
C MET A 239 -5.91 9.44 -5.87
N GLU A 240 -5.11 9.79 -4.88
CA GLU A 240 -5.47 10.75 -3.84
C GLU A 240 -4.65 12.04 -3.96
N SER A 241 -5.36 13.13 -4.23
CA SER A 241 -4.79 14.48 -4.20
C SER A 241 -4.66 14.97 -2.77
N HIS A 242 -3.62 15.76 -2.51
CA HIS A 242 -3.32 16.35 -1.21
C HIS A 242 -3.30 17.89 -1.27
N ILE A 243 -3.97 18.47 -2.27
CA ILE A 243 -4.07 19.93 -2.44
C ILE A 243 -4.94 20.59 -1.38
N ASP A 244 -5.81 19.82 -0.72
CA ASP A 244 -6.71 20.26 0.35
C ASP A 244 -6.04 20.29 1.72
N VAL A 245 -4.88 19.64 1.87
CA VAL A 245 -4.09 19.68 3.11
C VAL A 245 -3.58 21.11 3.32
N PRO A 246 -3.89 21.77 4.46
CA PRO A 246 -3.41 23.12 4.73
C PRO A 246 -1.88 23.18 4.74
N ARG A 247 -1.30 24.22 4.11
CA ARG A 247 0.15 24.47 4.12
C ARG A 247 0.75 24.41 5.52
N ALA A 248 0.04 24.92 6.53
CA ALA A 248 0.48 24.88 7.92
C ALA A 248 0.69 23.45 8.45
N ILE A 249 -0.08 22.46 7.97
CA ILE A 249 0.13 21.04 8.29
C ILE A 249 1.30 20.49 7.49
N ILE A 250 1.36 20.76 6.18
CA ILE A 250 2.46 20.30 5.31
C ILE A 250 3.81 20.74 5.85
N GLU A 251 3.94 21.99 6.30
CA GLU A 251 5.21 22.52 6.85
C GLU A 251 5.61 21.91 8.21
N THR A 252 4.74 21.10 8.85
CA THR A 252 5.10 20.25 10.01
C THR A 252 5.66 18.88 9.63
N MET A 253 5.66 18.53 8.35
CA MET A 253 6.16 17.24 7.87
C MET A 253 7.65 17.33 7.51
N THR A 254 8.33 16.18 7.43
CA THR A 254 9.70 16.08 6.91
C THR A 254 9.72 16.35 5.40
N PRO A 255 10.87 16.70 4.79
CA PRO A 255 10.97 16.81 3.35
C PRO A 255 10.52 15.55 2.60
N LEU A 256 10.86 14.37 3.13
CA LEU A 256 10.49 13.08 2.55
C LEU A 256 8.98 12.89 2.56
N ALA A 257 8.33 13.07 3.70
CA ALA A 257 6.89 12.93 3.81
C ALA A 257 6.13 13.98 2.96
N GLN A 258 6.63 15.21 2.86
CA GLN A 258 6.09 16.23 1.94
C GLN A 258 6.18 15.78 0.48
N LYS A 259 7.31 15.19 0.08
CA LYS A 259 7.49 14.65 -1.27
C LYS A 259 6.53 13.49 -1.56
N MET A 260 6.34 12.60 -0.58
CA MET A 260 5.40 11.48 -0.70
C MET A 260 3.96 11.93 -0.99
N ILE A 261 3.53 13.09 -0.48
CA ILE A 261 2.19 13.64 -0.73
C ILE A 261 2.18 14.70 -1.85
N GLY A 262 3.21 14.78 -2.69
CA GLY A 262 3.24 15.66 -3.86
C GLY A 262 3.48 17.14 -3.56
N TRP A 263 4.09 17.48 -2.43
CA TRP A 263 4.44 18.86 -2.04
C TRP A 263 5.93 19.20 -2.21
N ARG A 264 6.67 18.40 -2.99
CA ARG A 264 8.04 18.70 -3.42
C ARG A 264 8.28 18.22 -4.84
N THR A 265 9.26 18.81 -5.51
CA THR A 265 9.74 18.37 -6.82
C THR A 265 10.36 16.98 -6.71
N TRP A 266 10.03 16.12 -7.67
CA TRP A 266 10.64 14.82 -7.85
C TRP A 266 11.51 14.80 -9.11
N SER A 267 12.34 13.78 -9.25
CA SER A 267 13.32 13.63 -10.32
C SER A 267 13.14 12.31 -11.04
N THR A 268 13.28 12.34 -12.36
CA THR A 268 13.34 11.13 -13.19
C THR A 268 14.63 10.34 -12.91
N ASN A 269 14.72 9.12 -13.43
CA ASN A 269 15.96 8.32 -13.43
C ASN A 269 17.12 9.02 -14.18
N HIS A 270 16.84 9.98 -15.05
CA HIS A 270 17.82 10.83 -15.71
C HIS A 270 18.17 12.11 -14.92
N GLY A 271 17.62 12.28 -13.72
CA GLY A 271 17.84 13.45 -12.87
C GLY A 271 17.07 14.70 -13.30
N VAL A 272 16.14 14.59 -14.24
CA VAL A 272 15.32 15.72 -14.69
C VAL A 272 14.29 16.08 -13.61
N PRO A 273 14.25 17.31 -13.09
CA PRO A 273 13.22 17.72 -12.14
C PRO A 273 11.85 17.83 -12.82
N VAL A 274 10.82 17.28 -12.17
CA VAL A 274 9.42 17.32 -12.60
C VAL A 274 8.56 17.69 -11.39
N TRP A 275 7.33 18.13 -11.63
CA TRP A 275 6.48 18.71 -10.59
C TRP A 275 7.13 19.99 -10.03
N THR A 276 7.57 20.83 -10.95
CA THR A 276 8.21 22.13 -10.71
C THR A 276 7.17 23.23 -10.59
N VAL A 277 7.58 24.37 -10.04
CA VAL A 277 6.77 25.58 -9.98
C VAL A 277 7.56 26.68 -10.66
N ARG A 278 7.02 27.33 -11.70
CA ARG A 278 7.70 28.42 -12.42
C ARG A 278 9.14 28.08 -12.83
N ASP A 279 9.33 26.91 -13.43
CA ASP A 279 10.63 26.36 -13.86
C ASP A 279 11.67 26.12 -12.75
N GLY A 280 11.33 26.32 -11.47
CA GLY A 280 12.16 26.01 -10.31
C GLY A 280 11.65 24.81 -9.51
N ARG A 281 12.45 24.33 -8.56
CA ARG A 281 12.00 23.30 -7.61
C ARG A 281 10.87 23.86 -6.75
N MET A 282 9.80 23.09 -6.59
CA MET A 282 8.60 23.50 -5.85
C MET A 282 8.94 23.99 -4.44
N GLU A 283 9.78 23.26 -3.71
CA GLU A 283 10.17 23.62 -2.35
C GLU A 283 10.89 24.98 -2.25
N ASP A 284 11.70 25.34 -3.24
CA ASP A 284 12.46 26.58 -3.26
C ASP A 284 11.53 27.75 -3.65
N GLU A 285 10.76 27.54 -4.71
CA GLU A 285 9.84 28.51 -5.29
C GLU A 285 8.68 28.88 -4.38
N LEU A 286 8.18 27.92 -3.61
CA LEU A 286 7.15 28.15 -2.60
C LEU A 286 7.73 28.57 -1.25
N LYS A 287 9.07 28.55 -1.09
CA LYS A 287 9.76 28.72 0.19
C LYS A 287 9.18 27.78 1.26
N LEU A 288 9.00 26.52 0.89
CA LEU A 288 8.32 25.53 1.70
C LEU A 288 9.18 25.15 2.90
N LYS A 289 8.65 25.38 4.11
CA LYS A 289 9.31 24.94 5.34
C LYS A 289 9.07 23.44 5.58
N SER A 290 9.90 22.83 6.41
CA SER A 290 9.76 21.44 6.85
C SER A 290 10.41 21.27 8.21
N LEU A 291 10.00 20.25 8.95
CA LEU A 291 10.79 19.80 10.09
C LEU A 291 12.08 19.14 9.61
N GLU A 292 13.12 19.21 10.44
CA GLU A 292 14.27 18.32 10.26
C GLU A 292 13.77 16.87 10.38
N SER A 293 14.30 15.98 9.54
CA SER A 293 14.02 14.55 9.70
C SER A 293 14.31 14.16 11.16
N PRO A 294 13.40 13.44 11.84
CA PRO A 294 13.69 12.89 13.15
C PRO A 294 15.06 12.23 13.08
N LYS A 295 15.97 12.60 14.00
CA LYS A 295 17.24 11.87 14.15
C LYS A 295 16.87 10.39 14.19
N GLN A 296 17.33 9.68 13.17
CA GLN A 296 16.89 8.32 12.86
C GLN A 296 16.79 7.51 14.14
N ILE A 297 15.69 6.76 14.29
CA ILE A 297 15.73 5.51 15.01
C ILE A 297 16.79 4.67 14.28
N GLN A 298 18.02 4.76 14.78
CA GLN A 298 19.20 4.09 14.24
C GLN A 298 19.24 2.63 14.72
N ALA A 299 18.07 1.99 14.79
CA ALA A 299 17.92 0.62 15.25
C ALA A 299 17.13 -0.12 14.17
N ALA A 300 17.86 -0.98 13.45
CA ALA A 300 17.42 -1.82 12.35
C ALA A 300 16.97 -1.08 11.07
N VAL A 301 17.91 -0.38 10.44
CA VAL A 301 17.82 -0.16 9.00
C VAL A 301 18.28 -1.45 8.33
N ILE A 302 17.43 -1.97 7.45
CA ILE A 302 17.70 -3.12 6.58
C ILE A 302 18.82 -2.79 5.59
#